data_AF-X0VQN4-F1
#
_entry.id   AF-X0VQN4-F1
#
_cell.length_a   1.000
_cell.length_b   1.000
_cell.length_c   1.000
_cell.angle_alpha   90.00
_cell.angle_beta   90.00
_cell.angle_gamma   90.00
#
_symmetry.space_group_name_H-M   'P 1'
#
loop_
_entity.id
_entity.type
_entity.pdbx_description
1 polymer ?
#
loop_
_entity_poly.entity_id
_entity_poly.type
_entity_poly.pdbx_seq_one_letter_code
_entity_poly.pdbx_strand_id
1 'polypeptide(L)'
;MMGQGKLTHRLSTQDAAFLYNDTEEAPMNIGSVAVFEGEISYERLVENLGQKMHLCPRYRQRVVPAPLNLHHPTWEFDREFDIHDHITLVRLDPPGSDGQLRELAGRVFEGRLSRDKPLWE
;
A
#
# COMPACT_ATOMS: atom_id res chain seq x y z
N MET A 1 -20.32 12.92 9.14
CA MET A 1 -19.51 13.91 8.40
C MET A 1 -18.11 13.88 8.99
N MET A 2 -17.27 12.90 8.59
CA MET A 2 -15.86 12.86 8.99
C MET A 2 -15.14 13.96 8.20
N GLY A 3 -14.57 14.93 8.91
CA GLY A 3 -13.89 16.06 8.28
C GLY A 3 -12.74 15.57 7.41
N GLN A 4 -12.69 16.03 6.16
CA GLN A 4 -11.49 15.89 5.34
C GLN A 4 -10.39 16.74 5.98
N GLY A 5 -9.60 16.11 6.85
CA GLY A 5 -8.37 16.71 7.35
C GLY A 5 -7.48 17.04 6.15
N LYS A 6 -6.97 18.28 6.09
CA LYS A 6 -6.00 18.68 5.09
C LYS A 6 -4.81 17.72 5.15
N LEU A 7 -4.56 16.98 4.08
CA LEU A 7 -3.42 16.06 4.02
C LEU A 7 -2.12 16.84 4.23
N THR A 8 -1.28 16.35 5.14
CA THR A 8 0.05 16.91 5.35
C THR A 8 0.93 16.58 4.15
N HIS A 9 1.66 17.59 3.66
CA HIS A 9 2.63 17.42 2.58
C HIS A 9 3.92 16.77 3.08
N ARG A 10 4.43 17.21 4.23
CA ARG A 10 5.60 16.59 4.88
C ARG A 10 5.16 15.50 5.83
N LEU A 11 5.94 14.43 5.93
CA LEU A 11 5.73 13.41 6.95
C LEU A 11 5.80 14.05 8.34
N SER A 12 4.89 13.63 9.21
CA SER A 12 4.99 13.95 10.63
C SER A 12 6.22 13.26 11.22
N THR A 13 6.65 13.68 12.40
CA THR A 13 7.74 13.00 13.12
C THR A 13 7.43 11.52 13.36
N GLN A 14 6.17 11.19 13.64
CA GLN A 14 5.73 9.80 13.85
C GLN A 14 5.81 8.99 12.55
N ASP A 15 5.25 9.50 11.45
CA ASP A 15 5.30 8.81 10.15
C ASP A 15 6.74 8.62 9.66
N ALA A 16 7.59 9.65 9.85
CA ALA A 16 8.99 9.59 9.50
C ALA A 16 9.73 8.53 10.32
N ALA A 17 9.41 8.38 11.62
CA ALA A 17 10.01 7.36 12.46
C ALA A 17 9.70 5.94 11.94
N PHE A 18 8.47 5.66 11.51
CA PHE A 18 8.14 4.38 10.87
C PHE A 18 9.00 4.13 9.63
N LEU A 19 9.12 5.13 8.75
CA LEU A 19 9.92 5.02 7.53
C LEU A 19 11.43 4.82 7.81
N TYR A 20 11.96 5.43 8.88
CA TYR A 20 13.37 5.31 9.24
C TYR A 20 13.72 3.97 9.88
N ASN A 21 12.77 3.34 10.57
CA ASN A 21 12.95 2.03 11.21
C ASN A 21 12.56 0.86 10.29
N ASP A 22 12.04 1.14 9.10
CA ASP A 22 11.68 0.14 8.10
C ASP A 22 12.93 -0.44 7.41
N THR A 23 13.36 -1.62 7.89
CA THR A 23 14.51 -2.39 7.38
C THR A 23 14.07 -3.75 6.81
N GLU A 24 14.94 -4.42 6.06
CA GLU A 24 14.60 -5.73 5.45
C GLU A 24 14.26 -6.78 6.51
N GLU A 25 14.92 -6.73 7.66
CA GLU A 25 14.70 -7.64 8.79
C GLU A 25 13.49 -7.25 9.65
N ALA A 26 13.07 -5.98 9.60
CA ALA A 26 11.94 -5.45 10.35
C ALA A 26 11.09 -4.49 9.49
N PRO A 27 10.32 -5.01 8.52
CA PRO A 27 9.43 -4.19 7.72
C PRO A 27 8.33 -3.55 8.58
N MET A 28 8.01 -2.28 8.32
CA MET A 28 7.01 -1.53 9.10
C MET A 28 5.64 -1.46 8.40
N ASN A 29 5.35 -2.39 7.51
CA ASN A 29 4.09 -2.45 6.76
C ASN A 29 2.98 -3.04 7.63
N ILE A 30 1.74 -2.61 7.37
CA ILE A 30 0.54 -3.22 7.93
C ILE A 30 -0.21 -3.94 6.81
N GLY A 31 -0.81 -5.08 7.13
CA GLY A 31 -1.57 -5.89 6.19
C GLY A 31 -2.79 -6.49 6.85
N SER A 32 -3.78 -6.86 6.03
CA SER A 32 -4.94 -7.62 6.49
C SER A 32 -5.41 -8.60 5.41
N VAL A 33 -5.98 -9.71 5.85
CA VAL A 33 -6.57 -10.72 4.96
C VAL A 33 -8.07 -10.76 5.20
N ALA A 34 -8.85 -10.70 4.14
CA ALA A 34 -10.29 -10.84 4.18
C ALA A 34 -10.75 -11.90 3.18
N VAL A 35 -11.75 -12.68 3.57
CA VAL A 35 -12.41 -13.68 2.72
C VAL A 35 -13.83 -13.20 2.46
N PHE A 36 -14.22 -13.21 1.19
CA PHE A 36 -15.54 -12.79 0.74
C PHE A 36 -16.29 -13.98 0.15
N GLU A 37 -17.62 -13.97 0.28
CA GLU A 37 -18.47 -14.94 -0.41
C GLU A 37 -18.63 -14.57 -1.88
N GLY A 38 -18.63 -15.59 -2.75
CA GLY A 38 -18.80 -15.42 -4.20
C GLY A 38 -17.51 -15.10 -4.95
N GLU A 39 -17.65 -14.83 -6.25
CA GLU A 39 -16.53 -14.50 -7.13
C GLU A 39 -16.38 -12.99 -7.29
N ILE A 40 -15.17 -12.48 -7.06
CA ILE A 40 -14.81 -11.09 -7.30
C ILE A 40 -13.92 -11.05 -8.56
N SER A 41 -14.43 -10.47 -9.65
CA SER A 41 -13.63 -10.24 -10.86
C SER A 41 -12.54 -9.20 -10.59
N TYR A 42 -11.32 -9.50 -11.06
CA TYR A 42 -10.17 -8.61 -10.97
C TYR A 42 -10.48 -7.25 -11.61
N GLU A 43 -11.05 -7.25 -12.83
CA GLU A 43 -11.38 -6.04 -13.59
C GLU A 43 -12.37 -5.17 -12.83
N ARG A 44 -13.41 -5.79 -12.26
CA ARG A 44 -14.42 -5.08 -11.46
C ARG A 44 -13.84 -4.53 -10.16
N LEU A 45 -12.93 -5.25 -9.51
CA LEU A 45 -12.24 -4.79 -8.30
C LEU A 45 -11.39 -3.56 -8.61
N VAL A 46 -10.54 -3.65 -9.64
CA VAL A 46 -9.65 -2.56 -10.07
C VAL A 46 -10.46 -1.33 -10.47
N GLU A 47 -11.51 -1.49 -11.28
CA GLU A 47 -12.39 -0.39 -11.67
C GLU A 47 -13.03 0.28 -10.44
N ASN A 48 -13.55 -0.52 -9.51
CA ASN A 48 -14.19 -0.01 -8.31
C ASN A 48 -13.25 0.78 -7.40
N LEU A 49 -12.00 0.33 -7.25
CA LEU A 49 -10.97 1.02 -6.50
C LEU A 49 -10.55 2.30 -7.22
N GLY A 50 -10.28 2.22 -8.53
CA GLY A 50 -9.89 3.35 -9.37
C GLY A 50 -10.89 4.50 -9.32
N GLN A 51 -12.19 4.20 -9.42
CA GLN A 51 -13.27 5.19 -9.30
C GLN A 51 -13.27 5.91 -7.94
N LYS A 52 -12.77 5.28 -6.87
CA LYS A 52 -12.75 5.81 -5.50
C LYS A 52 -11.42 6.42 -5.09
N MET A 53 -10.36 6.31 -5.91
CA MET A 53 -9.03 6.84 -5.57
C MET A 53 -9.00 8.34 -5.29
N HIS A 54 -9.90 9.11 -5.90
CA HIS A 54 -10.05 10.54 -5.61
C HIS A 54 -10.49 10.84 -4.16
N LEU A 55 -11.12 9.87 -3.48
CA LEU A 55 -11.52 9.98 -2.07
C LEU A 55 -10.35 9.80 -1.11
N CYS A 56 -9.27 9.15 -1.54
CA CYS A 56 -8.08 8.86 -0.74
C CYS A 56 -6.80 9.31 -1.47
N PRO A 57 -6.55 10.62 -1.65
CA PRO A 57 -5.42 11.10 -2.47
C PRO A 57 -4.05 10.59 -2.05
N ARG A 58 -3.86 10.20 -0.78
CA ARG A 58 -2.61 9.63 -0.26
C ARG A 58 -2.20 8.34 -1.01
N TYR A 59 -3.16 7.56 -1.51
CA TYR A 59 -2.89 6.31 -2.23
C TYR A 59 -2.24 6.54 -3.61
N ARG A 60 -2.21 7.79 -4.08
CA ARG A 60 -1.52 8.21 -5.31
C ARG A 60 -0.23 8.98 -5.03
N GLN A 61 0.22 8.99 -3.77
CA GLN A 61 1.41 9.73 -3.35
C GLN A 61 2.50 8.77 -2.90
N ARG A 62 3.71 9.03 -3.36
CA ARG A 62 4.93 8.34 -2.94
C ARG A 62 5.73 9.20 -1.97
N VAL A 63 6.62 8.55 -1.23
CA VAL A 63 7.52 9.25 -0.31
C VAL A 63 8.76 9.73 -1.06
N VAL A 64 9.06 11.01 -0.96
CA VAL A 64 10.24 11.63 -1.58
C VAL A 64 11.20 12.11 -0.51
N PRO A 65 12.46 11.63 -0.49
CA PRO A 65 13.43 12.06 0.50
C PRO A 65 13.75 13.55 0.32
N ALA A 66 13.98 14.25 1.43
CA ALA A 66 14.43 15.63 1.37
C ALA A 66 15.87 15.70 0.83
N PRO A 67 16.24 16.75 0.07
CA PRO A 67 17.63 16.94 -0.35
C PRO A 67 18.59 16.90 0.84
N LEU A 68 19.65 16.10 0.72
CA LEU A 68 20.69 15.92 1.73
C LEU A 68 20.16 15.48 3.12
N ASN A 69 18.94 14.93 3.19
CA ASN A 69 18.27 14.54 4.45
C ASN A 69 18.14 15.69 5.48
N LEU A 70 18.04 16.95 5.03
CA LEU A 70 17.94 18.11 5.92
C LEU A 70 16.58 18.24 6.63
N HIS A 71 15.56 17.51 6.17
CA HIS A 71 14.20 17.49 6.71
C HIS A 71 13.57 16.10 6.55
N HIS A 72 12.41 15.89 7.19
CA HIS A 72 11.61 14.69 6.94
C HIS A 72 11.13 14.62 5.47
N PRO A 73 10.97 13.42 4.90
CA PRO A 73 10.45 13.23 3.55
C PRO A 73 9.08 13.89 3.31
N THR A 74 8.73 14.09 2.05
CA THR A 74 7.41 14.60 1.63
C THR A 74 6.60 13.52 0.94
N TRP A 75 5.29 13.69 0.96
CA TRP A 75 4.34 12.98 0.14
C TRP A 75 4.14 13.75 -1.16
N GLU A 76 4.56 13.18 -2.28
CA GLU A 76 4.40 13.78 -3.60
C GLU A 76 3.50 12.90 -4.46
N PHE A 77 2.64 13.52 -5.27
CA PHE A 77 1.85 12.77 -6.24
C PHE A 77 2.78 12.06 -7.22
N ASP A 78 2.54 10.78 -7.40
CA ASP A 78 3.22 10.00 -8.42
C ASP A 78 2.59 10.30 -9.79
N ARG A 79 3.43 10.75 -10.72
CA ARG A 79 3.01 11.13 -12.09
C ARG A 79 2.82 9.91 -12.98
N GLU A 80 3.49 8.82 -12.65
CA GLU A 80 3.45 7.56 -13.38
C GLU A 80 2.54 6.55 -12.68
N PHE A 81 1.72 7.00 -11.72
CA PHE A 81 0.80 6.14 -10.97
C PHE A 81 -0.10 5.33 -11.89
N ASP A 82 0.04 4.02 -11.82
CA ASP A 82 -0.89 3.04 -12.36
C ASP A 82 -1.41 2.14 -11.23
N ILE A 83 -2.73 2.03 -11.10
CA ILE A 83 -3.35 1.17 -10.07
C ILE A 83 -3.02 -0.31 -10.27
N HIS A 84 -2.71 -0.73 -11.49
CA HIS A 84 -2.37 -2.11 -11.80
C HIS A 84 -1.01 -2.52 -11.18
N ASP A 85 -0.11 -1.57 -10.92
CA ASP A 85 1.16 -1.81 -10.23
C ASP A 85 1.00 -2.09 -8.73
N HIS A 86 -0.21 -1.93 -8.21
CA HIS A 86 -0.57 -2.10 -6.81
C HIS A 86 -1.60 -3.23 -6.58
N ILE A 87 -2.02 -3.96 -7.62
CA ILE A 87 -3.00 -5.04 -7.46
C ILE A 87 -2.50 -6.26 -8.22
N THR A 88 -1.96 -7.21 -7.48
CA THR A 88 -1.46 -8.48 -8.04
C THR A 88 -2.50 -9.58 -7.90
N LEU A 89 -2.90 -10.17 -9.02
CA LEU A 89 -3.76 -11.35 -9.01
C LEU A 89 -2.91 -12.60 -8.77
N VAL A 90 -3.22 -13.33 -7.71
CA VAL A 90 -2.59 -14.60 -7.35
C VAL A 90 -3.65 -15.70 -7.24
N ARG A 91 -3.25 -16.94 -7.51
CA ARG A 91 -4.12 -18.10 -7.40
C ARG A 91 -3.54 -19.06 -6.37
N LEU A 92 -4.39 -19.51 -5.45
CA LEU A 92 -4.06 -20.67 -4.61
C LEU A 92 -4.35 -21.94 -5.42
N ASP A 93 -3.35 -22.80 -5.56
CA ASP A 93 -3.56 -24.09 -6.19
C ASP A 93 -4.50 -24.97 -5.33
N PRO A 94 -5.32 -25.82 -5.97
CA PRO A 94 -6.15 -26.78 -5.25
C PRO A 94 -5.35 -27.54 -4.20
N PRO A 95 -5.85 -27.70 -2.96
CA PRO A 95 -7.25 -27.52 -2.56
C PRO A 95 -7.65 -26.09 -2.11
N GLY A 96 -6.74 -25.11 -2.07
CA GLY A 96 -7.06 -23.74 -1.65
C GLY A 96 -7.47 -23.61 -0.17
N SER A 97 -6.84 -24.38 0.72
CA SER A 97 -7.13 -24.41 2.16
C SER A 97 -6.73 -23.12 2.89
N ASP A 98 -7.32 -22.89 4.06
CA ASP A 98 -6.92 -21.81 4.98
C ASP A 98 -5.42 -21.81 5.31
N GLY A 99 -4.79 -22.99 5.39
CA GLY A 99 -3.35 -23.11 5.64
C GLY A 99 -2.55 -22.52 4.49
N GLN A 100 -2.91 -22.87 3.25
CA GLN A 100 -2.28 -22.32 2.04
C GLN A 100 -2.52 -20.82 1.91
N LEU A 101 -3.71 -20.33 2.28
CA LEU A 101 -4.01 -18.90 2.30
C LEU A 101 -3.14 -18.16 3.33
N ARG A 102 -2.99 -18.68 4.54
CA ARG A 102 -2.11 -18.08 5.57
C ARG A 102 -0.65 -18.04 5.13
N GLU A 103 -0.17 -19.10 4.50
CA GLU A 103 1.20 -19.17 3.98
C GLU A 103 1.43 -18.16 2.85
N LEU A 104 0.49 -18.06 1.91
CA LEU A 104 0.53 -17.05 0.85
C LEU A 104 0.50 -15.63 1.42
N ALA A 105 -0.41 -15.36 2.36
CA ALA A 105 -0.48 -14.06 3.03
C ALA A 105 0.82 -13.74 3.77
N GLY A 106 1.44 -14.74 4.41
CA GLY A 106 2.76 -14.62 5.03
C GLY A 106 3.81 -14.12 4.03
N ARG A 107 3.90 -14.73 2.85
CA ARG A 107 4.83 -14.31 1.78
C ARG A 107 4.49 -12.94 1.18
N VAL A 108 3.21 -12.58 1.08
CA VAL A 108 2.80 -11.28 0.53
C VAL A 108 3.12 -10.15 1.51
N PHE A 109 2.93 -10.38 2.81
CA PHE A 109 3.33 -9.42 3.84
C PHE A 109 4.81 -9.49 4.20
N GLU A 110 5.56 -10.41 3.60
CA GLU A 110 6.99 -10.56 3.79
C GLU A 110 7.72 -9.48 2.98
N GLY A 111 8.53 -8.68 3.68
CA GLY A 111 9.38 -7.68 3.06
C GLY A 111 8.79 -6.27 3.05
N ARG A 112 9.56 -5.38 2.43
CA ARG A 112 9.30 -3.94 2.39
C ARG A 112 8.59 -3.54 1.12
N LEU A 113 7.64 -2.62 1.24
CA LEU A 113 7.07 -1.95 0.08
C LEU A 113 8.13 -1.13 -0.65
N SER A 114 8.10 -1.18 -1.99
CA SER A 114 8.97 -0.34 -2.80
C SER A 114 8.67 1.13 -2.54
N ARG A 115 9.72 1.93 -2.32
CA ARG A 115 9.61 3.38 -2.08
C ARG A 115 9.55 4.21 -3.36
N ASP A 116 9.67 3.55 -4.51
CA ASP A 116 9.62 4.23 -5.82
C ASP A 116 8.18 4.52 -6.26
N LYS A 117 7.19 3.86 -5.64
CA LYS A 117 5.75 4.04 -5.88
C LYS A 117 5.02 4.36 -4.56
N PRO A 118 3.70 4.68 -4.59
CA PRO A 118 2.91 4.79 -3.36
C PRO A 118 3.02 3.54 -2.48
N LEU A 119 3.09 3.72 -1.15
CA LEU A 119 3.38 2.64 -0.20
C LEU A 119 2.13 1.79 0.11
N TRP A 120 1.65 1.03 -0.87
CA TRP A 120 0.62 0.00 -0.71
C TRP A 120 0.68 -1.01 -1.87
N GLU A 121 0.15 -2.21 -1.62
CA GLU A 121 -0.06 -3.31 -2.56
C GLU A 121 -1.33 -4.09 -2.17
#